data_AF-A0A2V5TWH9-F1
#
_entry.id   AF-A0A2V5TWH9-F1
#
_cell.length_a   1.000
_cell.length_b   1.000
_cell.length_c   1.000
_cell.angle_alpha   90.00
_cell.angle_beta   90.00
_cell.angle_gamma   90.00
#
_symmetry.space_group_name_H-M   'P 1'
#
loop_
_entity.id
_entity.type
_entity.pdbx_description
1 polymer ?
#
loop_
_entity_poly.entity_id
_entity_poly.type
_entity_poly.pdbx_seq_one_letter_code
_entity_poly.pdbx_strand_id
1 'polypeptide(L)'
;MSNNKQLLLAWHLYAGDYNDACCNNFTIPDTLKAVYGPPNPPLLNNWVNNVMTWGTTGQDGLTVTNEALVKNGVLARYTSAALGVYKCPADKYVSPQQRQKGWSSRLRSNSMNALFGRSDNNASSTSGKSWADNGAWRQFLKQTDVPNPAGTWLTLDENPDGINDAFFIASSAKNNSGWGDVPASYHNGACGFSFADGHAEIKKWHGGLVILGKRPPYYDYNKIPATYLAIRTPQEKADWAWYWDRTQYIPSK
;
A
#
# COMPACT_ATOMS: atom_id res chain seq x y z
N MET A 1 -13.68 1.39 2.08
CA MET A 1 -13.91 1.37 3.56
C MET A 1 -14.07 -0.02 4.13
N SER A 2 -15.05 -0.82 3.67
CA SER A 2 -15.21 -2.20 4.17
C SER A 2 -13.96 -3.06 3.95
N ASN A 3 -13.26 -2.87 2.83
CA ASN A 3 -11.96 -3.49 2.52
C ASN A 3 -10.87 -3.15 3.54
N ASN A 4 -10.57 -1.87 3.78
CA ASN A 4 -9.53 -1.45 4.75
C ASN A 4 -9.84 -1.94 6.17
N LYS A 5 -11.10 -1.93 6.60
CA LYS A 5 -11.50 -2.46 7.92
C LYS A 5 -11.31 -3.99 7.99
N GLN A 6 -11.66 -4.73 6.93
CA GLN A 6 -11.45 -6.18 6.88
C GLN A 6 -9.97 -6.56 6.85
N LEU A 7 -9.14 -5.85 6.08
CA LEU A 7 -7.68 -6.02 6.08
C LEU A 7 -7.07 -5.73 7.45
N LEU A 8 -7.51 -4.67 8.11
CA LEU A 8 -7.07 -4.32 9.46
C LEU A 8 -7.42 -5.39 10.49
N LEU A 9 -8.64 -5.93 10.45
CA LEU A 9 -9.04 -7.04 11.33
C LEU A 9 -8.16 -8.27 11.08
N ALA A 10 -7.91 -8.61 9.81
CA ALA A 10 -7.00 -9.70 9.44
C ALA A 10 -5.58 -9.47 9.96
N TRP A 11 -5.09 -8.22 9.93
CA TRP A 11 -3.78 -7.84 10.46
C TRP A 11 -3.69 -8.00 11.99
N HIS A 12 -4.73 -7.63 12.74
CA HIS A 12 -4.78 -7.88 14.19
C HIS A 12 -4.86 -9.37 14.54
N LEU A 13 -5.66 -10.15 13.81
CA LEU A 13 -5.72 -11.60 14.01
C LEU A 13 -4.37 -12.26 13.72
N TYR A 14 -3.69 -11.85 12.63
CA TYR A 14 -2.33 -12.29 12.34
C TYR A 14 -1.38 -11.99 13.50
N ALA A 15 -1.35 -10.75 14.01
CA ALA A 15 -0.44 -10.40 15.09
C ALA A 15 -0.71 -11.21 16.37
N GLY A 16 -1.98 -11.47 16.69
CA GLY A 16 -2.37 -12.33 17.82
C GLY A 16 -1.79 -13.74 17.73
N ASP A 17 -1.71 -14.31 16.53
CA ASP A 17 -1.14 -15.64 16.29
C ASP A 17 0.40 -15.64 16.19
N TYR A 18 1.01 -14.48 15.96
CA TYR A 18 2.43 -14.34 15.62
C TYR A 18 3.20 -13.48 16.62
N ASN A 19 2.92 -13.62 17.93
CA ASN A 19 3.63 -12.93 19.01
C ASN A 19 3.67 -11.39 18.84
N ASP A 20 2.53 -10.82 18.46
CA ASP A 20 2.33 -9.40 18.18
C ASP A 20 3.08 -8.88 16.93
N ALA A 21 3.67 -9.76 16.12
CA ALA A 21 4.42 -9.35 14.93
C ALA A 21 3.50 -8.75 13.86
N CYS A 22 3.94 -7.64 13.27
CA CYS A 22 3.40 -7.15 12.02
C CYS A 22 3.66 -8.18 10.91
N CYS A 23 2.69 -8.43 10.03
CA CYS A 23 2.96 -9.19 8.82
C CYS A 23 4.00 -8.45 7.95
N ASN A 24 4.77 -9.20 7.16
CA ASN A 24 5.73 -8.59 6.25
C ASN A 24 5.05 -7.69 5.22
N ASN A 25 5.76 -6.66 4.78
CA ASN A 25 5.33 -5.69 3.78
C ASN A 25 6.51 -5.44 2.85
N PHE A 26 6.68 -6.28 1.83
CA PHE A 26 7.88 -6.27 1.00
C PHE A 26 7.85 -5.24 -0.12
N THR A 27 9.03 -4.75 -0.46
CA THR A 27 9.24 -3.96 -1.69
C THR A 27 9.02 -4.81 -2.96
N ILE A 28 8.99 -4.20 -4.16
CA ILE A 28 8.87 -4.89 -5.46
C ILE A 28 9.89 -6.05 -5.57
N PRO A 29 11.22 -5.83 -5.44
CA PRO A 29 12.19 -6.89 -5.67
C PRO A 29 12.00 -8.06 -4.69
N ASP A 30 11.65 -7.79 -3.44
CA ASP A 30 11.46 -8.84 -2.43
C ASP A 30 10.11 -9.54 -2.54
N THR A 31 9.07 -8.85 -3.01
CA THR A 31 7.81 -9.50 -3.41
C THR A 31 8.06 -10.46 -4.57
N LEU A 32 8.75 -10.03 -5.62
CA LEU A 32 9.08 -10.89 -6.77
C LEU A 32 10.02 -12.03 -6.37
N LYS A 33 10.99 -11.78 -5.47
CA LYS A 33 11.86 -12.84 -4.92
C LYS A 33 11.06 -13.86 -4.12
N ALA A 34 10.06 -13.44 -3.34
CA ALA A 34 9.19 -14.35 -2.60
C ALA A 34 8.27 -15.20 -3.51
N VAL A 35 8.02 -14.74 -4.76
CA VAL A 35 7.18 -15.42 -5.75
C VAL A 35 7.97 -16.30 -6.71
N TYR A 36 9.10 -15.81 -7.23
CA TYR A 36 9.87 -16.44 -8.31
C TYR A 36 11.29 -16.84 -7.89
N GLY A 37 11.78 -16.34 -6.75
CA GLY A 37 13.10 -16.67 -6.21
C GLY A 37 13.10 -17.94 -5.36
N PRO A 38 14.28 -18.41 -4.94
CA PRO A 38 14.40 -19.56 -4.04
C PRO A 38 13.87 -19.26 -2.63
N PRO A 39 13.48 -20.29 -1.85
CA PRO A 39 13.38 -21.71 -2.22
C PRO A 39 12.23 -22.05 -3.18
N ASN A 40 12.22 -23.29 -3.68
CA ASN A 40 11.09 -23.87 -4.40
C ASN A 40 10.52 -25.02 -3.54
N PRO A 41 9.28 -24.94 -3.03
CA PRO A 41 8.22 -23.96 -3.37
C PRO A 41 8.49 -22.53 -2.84
N PRO A 42 7.93 -21.49 -3.50
CA PRO A 42 8.11 -20.08 -3.11
C PRO A 42 7.63 -19.79 -1.68
N LEU A 43 8.25 -18.81 -1.01
CA LEU A 43 7.95 -18.48 0.40
C LEU A 43 6.55 -17.89 0.58
N LEU A 44 6.15 -16.99 -0.32
CA LEU A 44 4.87 -16.26 -0.29
C LEU A 44 4.55 -15.61 1.07
N ASN A 45 5.58 -15.19 1.80
CA ASN A 45 5.48 -14.72 3.18
C ASN A 45 5.25 -13.21 3.31
N ASN A 46 4.81 -12.52 2.25
CA ASN A 46 4.33 -11.14 2.29
C ASN A 46 2.84 -11.10 2.71
N TRP A 47 2.32 -9.95 3.16
CA TRP A 47 0.89 -9.80 3.47
C TRP A 47 0.00 -10.07 2.26
N VAL A 48 0.48 -9.71 1.07
CA VAL A 48 -0.06 -10.04 -0.25
C VAL A 48 1.10 -10.15 -1.24
N ASN A 49 1.11 -11.16 -2.12
CA ASN A 49 2.27 -11.47 -2.97
C ASN A 49 2.13 -10.99 -4.43
N ASN A 50 1.44 -9.88 -4.69
CA ASN A 50 1.23 -9.37 -6.04
C ASN A 50 1.75 -7.94 -6.24
N VAL A 51 2.42 -7.73 -7.37
CA VAL A 51 2.86 -6.42 -7.86
C VAL A 51 1.86 -5.93 -8.90
N MET A 52 1.37 -4.71 -8.73
CA MET A 52 0.48 -4.06 -9.68
C MET A 52 1.29 -3.33 -10.75
N THR A 53 0.81 -3.43 -11.99
CA THR A 53 1.32 -2.66 -13.13
C THR A 53 0.20 -2.52 -14.15
N TRP A 54 0.36 -1.62 -15.11
CA TRP A 54 -0.51 -1.51 -16.28
C TRP A 54 -0.11 -2.43 -17.43
N GLY A 55 1.09 -2.98 -17.38
CA GLY A 55 1.57 -4.00 -18.31
C GLY A 55 0.87 -5.34 -18.14
N THR A 56 1.09 -6.23 -19.10
CA THR A 56 0.56 -7.60 -19.12
C THR A 56 1.66 -8.67 -19.23
N THR A 57 2.92 -8.22 -19.29
CA THR A 57 4.10 -9.03 -19.54
C THR A 57 5.14 -8.80 -18.44
N GLY A 58 6.17 -9.63 -18.41
CA GLY A 58 7.17 -9.59 -17.35
C GLY A 58 6.62 -10.14 -16.03
N GLN A 59 7.50 -10.29 -15.04
CA GLN A 59 7.15 -10.90 -13.76
C GLN A 59 6.01 -10.14 -13.06
N ASP A 60 6.06 -8.80 -13.03
CA ASP A 60 5.05 -7.95 -12.42
C ASP A 60 3.68 -8.14 -13.09
N GLY A 61 3.64 -8.06 -14.41
CA GLY A 61 2.43 -8.24 -15.22
C GLY A 61 1.77 -9.58 -14.95
N LEU A 62 2.55 -10.64 -14.79
CA LEU A 62 2.06 -11.99 -14.47
C LEU A 62 1.44 -12.10 -13.06
N THR A 63 1.70 -11.14 -12.16
CA THR A 63 1.10 -11.14 -10.82
C THR A 63 -0.23 -10.38 -10.72
N VAL A 64 -0.55 -9.50 -11.68
CA VAL A 64 -1.70 -8.56 -11.59
C VAL A 64 -3.05 -9.24 -11.38
N THR A 65 -3.25 -10.37 -12.06
CA THR A 65 -4.50 -11.16 -12.05
C THR A 65 -4.32 -12.56 -11.45
N ASN A 66 -3.13 -12.85 -10.89
CA ASN A 66 -2.86 -14.16 -10.31
C ASN A 66 -3.46 -14.28 -8.91
N GLU A 67 -4.66 -14.89 -8.84
CA GLU A 67 -5.38 -15.08 -7.59
C GLU A 67 -4.61 -15.93 -6.58
N ALA A 68 -3.80 -16.89 -7.03
CA ALA A 68 -3.05 -17.75 -6.13
C ALA A 68 -2.06 -16.94 -5.27
N LEU A 69 -1.47 -15.88 -5.81
CA LEU A 69 -0.54 -15.02 -5.06
C LEU A 69 -1.24 -14.22 -3.96
N VAL A 70 -2.49 -13.81 -4.19
CA VAL A 70 -3.30 -13.14 -3.18
C VAL A 70 -3.80 -14.14 -2.14
N LYS A 71 -4.32 -15.30 -2.58
CA LYS A 71 -4.86 -16.37 -1.72
C LYS A 71 -3.80 -17.06 -0.85
N ASN A 72 -2.52 -16.95 -1.20
CA ASN A 72 -1.40 -17.46 -0.42
C ASN A 72 -0.61 -16.36 0.32
N GLY A 73 -1.06 -15.10 0.29
CA GLY A 73 -0.54 -14.06 1.18
C GLY A 73 -0.84 -14.39 2.64
N VAL A 74 0.01 -13.95 3.58
CA VAL A 74 -0.13 -14.38 4.98
C VAL A 74 -1.44 -13.92 5.63
N LEU A 75 -2.02 -12.81 5.14
CA LEU A 75 -3.33 -12.33 5.59
C LEU A 75 -4.52 -13.08 4.98
N ALA A 76 -4.31 -13.87 3.91
CA ALA A 76 -5.40 -14.53 3.19
C ALA A 76 -6.21 -15.49 4.07
N ARG A 77 -5.54 -16.20 4.99
CA ARG A 77 -6.22 -17.10 5.93
C ARG A 77 -7.20 -16.36 6.86
N TYR A 78 -6.92 -15.10 7.17
CA TYR A 78 -7.75 -14.27 8.07
C TYR A 78 -8.82 -13.47 7.32
N THR A 79 -8.74 -13.42 5.99
CA THR A 79 -9.76 -12.82 5.11
C THR A 79 -10.62 -13.88 4.41
N SER A 80 -10.52 -15.14 4.82
CA SER A 80 -11.15 -16.29 4.12
C SER A 80 -10.78 -16.36 2.63
N ALA A 81 -9.58 -15.89 2.28
CA ALA A 81 -9.07 -15.77 0.92
C ALA A 81 -9.97 -14.96 -0.03
N ALA A 82 -10.80 -14.06 0.53
CA ALA A 82 -11.72 -13.24 -0.24
C ALA A 82 -10.98 -12.11 -0.96
N LEU A 83 -10.81 -12.26 -2.28
CA LEU A 83 -10.07 -11.32 -3.13
C LEU A 83 -10.59 -9.88 -3.05
N GLY A 84 -11.90 -9.71 -2.87
CA GLY A 84 -12.55 -8.39 -2.74
C GLY A 84 -12.09 -7.58 -1.51
N VAL A 85 -11.40 -8.21 -0.54
CA VAL A 85 -10.85 -7.53 0.63
C VAL A 85 -9.60 -6.71 0.30
N TYR A 86 -8.85 -7.09 -0.74
CA TYR A 86 -7.57 -6.45 -1.13
C TYR A 86 -7.76 -5.27 -2.09
N LYS A 87 -9.01 -4.98 -2.45
CA LYS A 87 -9.33 -4.00 -3.47
C LYS A 87 -10.57 -3.21 -3.12
N CYS A 88 -10.49 -1.91 -3.33
CA CYS A 88 -11.64 -1.04 -3.29
C CYS A 88 -12.54 -1.28 -4.51
N PRO A 89 -13.86 -1.46 -4.34
CA PRO A 89 -14.81 -1.57 -5.44
C PRO A 89 -14.82 -0.36 -6.40
N ALA A 90 -14.33 0.81 -5.95
CA ALA A 90 -14.25 2.01 -6.78
C ALA A 90 -13.03 2.01 -7.73
N ASP A 91 -12.01 1.18 -7.49
CA ASP A 91 -10.94 0.95 -8.48
C ASP A 91 -11.40 -0.03 -9.56
N LYS A 92 -12.14 0.48 -10.54
CA LYS A 92 -12.67 -0.33 -11.65
C LYS A 92 -11.75 -0.37 -12.88
N TYR A 93 -10.51 0.05 -12.74
CA TYR A 93 -9.67 0.35 -13.89
C TYR A 93 -8.80 -0.83 -14.33
N VAL A 94 -8.70 -0.97 -15.65
CA VAL A 94 -7.83 -1.88 -16.40
C VAL A 94 -7.24 -1.09 -17.57
N SER A 95 -5.96 -1.31 -17.92
CA SER A 95 -5.35 -0.61 -19.06
C SER A 95 -5.89 -1.11 -20.40
N PRO A 96 -5.70 -0.37 -21.52
CA PRO A 96 -6.03 -0.88 -22.86
C PRO A 96 -5.38 -2.24 -23.17
N GLN A 97 -4.11 -2.43 -22.80
CA GLN A 97 -3.38 -3.69 -23.00
C GLN A 97 -3.98 -4.84 -22.18
N GLN A 98 -4.36 -4.55 -20.93
CA GLN A 98 -5.02 -5.52 -20.05
C GLN A 98 -6.40 -5.91 -20.58
N ARG A 99 -7.17 -4.96 -21.10
CA ARG A 99 -8.45 -5.25 -21.78
C ARG A 99 -8.26 -6.13 -23.02
N GLN A 100 -7.24 -5.89 -23.83
CA GLN A 100 -6.91 -6.73 -24.98
C GLN A 100 -6.55 -8.17 -24.59
N LYS A 101 -5.99 -8.36 -23.38
CA LYS A 101 -5.76 -9.68 -22.77
C LYS A 101 -7.00 -10.31 -22.12
N GLY A 102 -8.15 -9.64 -22.16
CA GLY A 102 -9.40 -10.11 -21.57
C GLY A 102 -9.51 -9.89 -20.06
N TRP A 103 -8.64 -9.07 -19.45
CA TRP A 103 -8.72 -8.80 -18.01
C TRP A 103 -9.86 -7.84 -17.71
N SER A 104 -10.72 -8.24 -16.78
CA SER A 104 -11.89 -7.45 -16.33
C SER A 104 -11.60 -6.62 -15.07
N SER A 105 -10.57 -6.99 -14.29
CA SER A 105 -10.17 -6.30 -13.07
C SER A 105 -8.73 -6.64 -12.69
N ARG A 106 -8.06 -5.71 -11.99
CA ARG A 106 -6.84 -5.99 -11.20
C ARG A 106 -7.22 -6.49 -9.80
N LEU A 107 -6.34 -7.24 -9.13
CA LEU A 107 -6.67 -7.87 -7.84
C LEU A 107 -6.44 -7.02 -6.59
N ARG A 108 -5.72 -5.90 -6.69
CA ARG A 108 -5.40 -5.06 -5.54
C ARG A 108 -5.51 -3.57 -5.85
N SER A 109 -5.99 -2.81 -4.88
CA SER A 109 -5.88 -1.34 -4.86
C SER A 109 -5.50 -0.81 -3.47
N ASN A 110 -5.18 -1.70 -2.54
CA ASN A 110 -4.77 -1.36 -1.18
C ASN A 110 -3.27 -1.53 -1.01
N SER A 111 -2.68 -0.65 -0.21
CA SER A 111 -1.27 -0.69 0.17
C SER A 111 -1.13 -0.41 1.66
N MET A 112 -0.08 -0.93 2.25
CA MET A 112 0.22 -0.80 3.67
C MET A 112 1.35 0.21 3.87
N ASN A 113 1.27 0.97 4.96
CA ASN A 113 2.31 1.89 5.40
C ASN A 113 3.66 1.17 5.44
N ALA A 114 4.62 1.71 4.68
CA ALA A 114 5.97 1.17 4.55
C ALA A 114 6.70 1.00 5.90
N LEU A 115 6.28 1.70 6.96
CA LEU A 115 6.86 1.55 8.30
C LEU A 115 6.38 0.30 9.05
N PHE A 116 5.42 -0.47 8.54
CA PHE A 116 4.92 -1.69 9.20
C PHE A 116 5.49 -2.95 8.57
N GLY A 117 5.90 -3.91 9.41
CA GLY A 117 6.42 -5.20 8.95
C GLY A 117 7.85 -5.14 8.44
N ARG A 118 8.37 -6.25 7.94
CA ARG A 118 9.70 -6.27 7.28
C ARG A 118 9.55 -5.90 5.82
N SER A 119 10.51 -5.14 5.27
CA SER A 119 10.57 -4.78 3.84
C SER A 119 11.20 -5.86 2.95
N ASP A 120 11.85 -6.84 3.56
CA ASP A 120 12.47 -7.99 2.90
C ASP A 120 12.70 -9.16 3.88
N ASN A 121 13.26 -10.25 3.37
CA ASN A 121 13.66 -11.41 4.17
C ASN A 121 15.08 -11.34 4.75
N ASN A 122 15.82 -10.24 4.51
CA ASN A 122 17.20 -10.08 4.99
C ASN A 122 17.20 -9.76 6.50
N ALA A 123 18.29 -10.11 7.18
CA ALA A 123 18.46 -9.82 8.61
C ALA A 123 18.48 -8.31 8.93
N SER A 124 18.87 -7.48 7.96
CA SER A 124 18.83 -6.01 8.10
C SER A 124 17.43 -5.49 8.45
N SER A 125 16.39 -6.09 7.88
CA SER A 125 14.99 -5.67 8.11
C SER A 125 14.41 -6.14 9.45
N THR A 126 15.19 -6.82 10.30
CA THR A 126 14.81 -7.11 11.71
C THR A 126 15.39 -6.10 12.70
N SER A 127 16.12 -5.09 12.23
CA SER A 127 16.80 -4.10 13.09
C SER A 127 15.89 -3.02 13.68
N GLY A 128 14.63 -2.95 13.26
CA GLY A 128 13.73 -1.85 13.60
C GLY A 128 14.04 -0.54 12.88
N LYS A 129 14.91 -0.56 11.85
CA LYS A 129 15.20 0.56 10.95
C LYS A 129 14.43 0.41 9.65
N SER A 130 13.89 1.51 9.16
CA SER A 130 13.05 1.53 7.97
C SER A 130 13.81 1.26 6.69
N TRP A 131 13.14 0.77 5.66
CA TRP A 131 13.72 0.76 4.31
C TRP A 131 13.95 2.18 3.77
N ALA A 132 13.03 3.10 4.10
CA ALA A 132 13.11 4.51 3.73
C ALA A 132 14.37 5.20 4.28
N ASP A 133 14.91 6.13 3.49
CA ASP A 133 16.06 6.99 3.85
C ASP A 133 17.22 6.26 4.50
N ASN A 134 17.56 5.08 3.98
CA ASN A 134 18.69 4.29 4.48
C ASN A 134 18.60 4.00 5.99
N GLY A 135 17.40 3.71 6.49
CA GLY A 135 17.19 3.36 7.89
C GLY A 135 17.01 4.54 8.83
N ALA A 136 16.79 5.76 8.33
CA ALA A 136 16.66 6.95 9.19
C ALA A 136 15.43 6.94 10.10
N TRP A 137 14.43 6.10 9.83
CA TRP A 137 13.18 6.05 10.58
C TRP A 137 12.96 4.69 11.24
N ARG A 138 12.10 4.65 12.25
CA ARG A 138 11.71 3.42 12.95
C ARG A 138 10.78 2.59 12.07
N GLN A 139 11.11 1.31 11.93
CA GLN A 139 10.21 0.27 11.43
C GLN A 139 9.46 -0.37 12.60
N PHE A 140 8.14 -0.48 12.49
CA PHE A 140 7.27 -1.18 13.44
C PHE A 140 7.19 -2.67 13.08
N LEU A 141 7.92 -3.49 13.83
CA LEU A 141 7.96 -4.94 13.64
C LEU A 141 6.88 -5.65 14.46
N LYS A 142 6.35 -4.98 15.48
CA LYS A 142 5.21 -5.42 16.31
C LYS A 142 4.12 -4.35 16.39
N GLN A 143 2.88 -4.73 16.70
CA GLN A 143 1.81 -3.74 16.90
C GLN A 143 2.12 -2.81 18.07
N THR A 144 2.67 -3.36 19.15
CA THR A 144 3.13 -2.61 20.32
C THR A 144 4.30 -1.65 20.05
N ASP A 145 4.95 -1.72 18.88
CA ASP A 145 5.96 -0.74 18.51
C ASP A 145 5.37 0.65 18.19
N VAL A 146 4.09 0.70 17.83
CA VAL A 146 3.36 1.88 17.33
C VAL A 146 2.97 2.80 18.51
N PRO A 147 3.59 3.97 18.70
CA PRO A 147 3.35 4.77 19.91
C PRO A 147 2.00 5.49 19.95
N ASN A 148 1.38 5.74 18.80
CA ASN A 148 0.05 6.33 18.70
C ASN A 148 -0.80 5.56 17.67
N PRO A 149 -1.32 4.37 18.02
CA PRO A 149 -2.03 3.52 17.07
C PRO A 149 -3.26 4.19 16.42
N ALA A 150 -4.01 4.97 17.20
CA ALA A 150 -5.18 5.71 16.70
C ALA A 150 -4.79 6.88 15.78
N GLY A 151 -3.57 7.38 15.88
CA GLY A 151 -3.04 8.40 14.98
C GLY A 151 -2.18 7.86 13.85
N THR A 152 -2.05 6.53 13.69
CA THR A 152 -1.15 5.94 12.69
C THR A 152 -1.90 5.07 11.72
N TRP A 153 -1.90 5.48 10.45
CA TRP A 153 -2.58 4.70 9.43
C TRP A 153 -1.80 3.42 9.08
N LEU A 154 -2.53 2.33 8.86
CA LEU A 154 -1.99 1.02 8.51
C LEU A 154 -2.14 0.73 7.02
N THR A 155 -3.38 0.71 6.51
CA THR A 155 -3.64 0.50 5.08
C THR A 155 -4.42 1.66 4.49
N LEU A 156 -4.24 1.89 3.19
CA LEU A 156 -4.99 2.88 2.43
C LEU A 156 -5.36 2.35 1.06
N ASP A 157 -6.31 3.03 0.41
CA ASP A 157 -6.58 2.87 -1.01
C ASP A 157 -5.52 3.65 -1.82
N GLU A 158 -4.70 2.99 -2.64
CA GLU A 158 -3.64 3.65 -3.42
C GLU A 158 -4.14 4.03 -4.82
N ASN A 159 -3.59 5.13 -5.36
CA ASN A 159 -3.91 5.61 -6.68
C ASN A 159 -3.56 4.57 -7.76
N PRO A 160 -4.50 4.28 -8.68
CA PRO A 160 -4.31 3.25 -9.70
C PRO A 160 -3.16 3.54 -10.68
N ASP A 161 -2.79 4.80 -10.92
CA ASP A 161 -1.70 5.18 -11.85
C ASP A 161 -0.31 4.75 -11.36
N GLY A 162 -0.08 4.73 -10.04
CA GLY A 162 1.24 4.48 -9.43
C GLY A 162 1.39 3.19 -8.64
N ILE A 163 0.28 2.54 -8.27
CA ILE A 163 0.30 1.34 -7.42
C ILE A 163 1.19 0.22 -7.96
N ASN A 164 2.06 -0.31 -7.08
CA ASN A 164 3.03 -1.36 -7.40
C ASN A 164 3.11 -2.50 -6.35
N ASP A 165 3.99 -2.52 -5.36
CA ASP A 165 4.30 -3.64 -4.43
C ASP A 165 3.51 -3.68 -3.11
N ALA A 166 2.57 -2.76 -2.93
CA ALA A 166 1.79 -2.62 -1.70
C ALA A 166 2.57 -2.02 -0.52
N PHE A 167 3.79 -1.55 -0.74
CA PHE A 167 4.67 -0.91 0.24
C PHE A 167 4.62 0.62 0.07
N PHE A 168 3.61 1.25 0.67
CA PHE A 168 3.30 2.64 0.36
C PHE A 168 4.24 3.64 1.05
N ILE A 169 4.90 4.48 0.25
CA ILE A 169 5.74 5.59 0.68
C ILE A 169 5.58 6.84 -0.20
N ALA A 170 4.85 7.84 0.30
CA ALA A 170 4.73 9.10 -0.44
C ALA A 170 6.01 9.95 -0.43
N SER A 171 6.64 10.04 0.74
CA SER A 171 7.95 10.66 1.02
C SER A 171 8.16 10.51 2.51
N SER A 172 9.38 10.80 2.96
CA SER A 172 9.84 10.95 4.34
C SER A 172 10.24 12.40 4.70
N ALA A 173 10.07 13.35 3.78
CA ALA A 173 10.33 14.76 4.04
C ALA A 173 9.05 15.47 4.50
N LYS A 174 9.07 16.09 5.69
CA LYS A 174 7.91 16.88 6.16
C LYS A 174 7.58 18.04 5.24
N ASN A 175 8.59 18.72 4.69
CA ASN A 175 8.46 19.84 3.76
C ASN A 175 8.66 19.39 2.32
N ASN A 176 7.91 18.39 1.88
CA ASN A 176 7.97 17.86 0.53
C ASN A 176 7.13 18.70 -0.46
N SER A 177 7.51 18.70 -1.74
CA SER A 177 6.87 19.51 -2.79
C SER A 177 5.95 18.71 -3.73
N GLY A 178 5.91 17.38 -3.61
CA GLY A 178 4.94 16.56 -4.33
C GLY A 178 4.85 15.12 -3.84
N TRP A 179 3.73 14.46 -4.09
CA TRP A 179 3.52 13.05 -3.72
C TRP A 179 4.44 12.12 -4.52
N GLY A 180 5.07 11.15 -3.84
CA GLY A 180 5.69 9.96 -4.44
C GLY A 180 4.60 8.93 -4.73
N ASP A 181 4.43 7.94 -3.85
CA ASP A 181 3.19 7.16 -3.86
C ASP A 181 1.99 8.07 -3.52
N VAL A 182 0.89 7.83 -4.22
CA VAL A 182 -0.25 8.75 -4.23
C VAL A 182 -1.46 8.05 -3.64
N PRO A 183 -2.12 8.62 -2.62
CA PRO A 183 -3.38 8.07 -2.14
C PRO A 183 -4.44 8.11 -3.24
N ALA A 184 -5.36 7.15 -3.23
CA ALA A 184 -6.52 7.18 -4.10
C ALA A 184 -7.40 8.40 -3.82
N SER A 185 -8.21 8.75 -4.80
CA SER A 185 -9.18 9.83 -4.66
C SER A 185 -10.50 9.54 -5.39
N TYR A 186 -10.72 8.28 -5.78
CA TYR A 186 -11.90 7.85 -6.53
C TYR A 186 -13.20 7.80 -5.71
N HIS A 187 -13.16 8.09 -4.40
CA HIS A 187 -14.36 8.31 -3.57
C HIS A 187 -14.80 9.78 -3.57
N ASN A 188 -15.10 10.33 -4.76
CA ASN A 188 -15.44 11.74 -4.93
C ASN A 188 -14.39 12.70 -4.33
N GLY A 189 -13.12 12.46 -4.67
CA GLY A 189 -11.99 13.21 -4.14
C GLY A 189 -11.58 12.76 -2.74
N ALA A 190 -11.86 11.52 -2.34
CA ALA A 190 -11.51 10.99 -1.02
C ALA A 190 -10.85 9.61 -1.09
N CYS A 191 -10.15 9.24 -0.01
CA CYS A 191 -9.41 8.00 0.17
C CYS A 191 -9.86 7.28 1.44
N GLY A 192 -9.97 5.95 1.42
CA GLY A 192 -10.14 5.15 2.63
C GLY A 192 -8.80 4.87 3.30
N PHE A 193 -8.77 4.98 4.63
CA PHE A 193 -7.64 4.62 5.49
C PHE A 193 -8.13 3.68 6.61
N SER A 194 -7.28 2.75 7.04
CA SER A 194 -7.37 2.10 8.35
C SER A 194 -6.27 2.61 9.28
N PHE A 195 -6.49 2.46 10.59
CA PHE A 195 -5.55 2.88 11.63
C PHE A 195 -5.20 1.72 12.53
N ALA A 196 -3.98 1.75 13.08
CA ALA A 196 -3.38 0.64 13.80
C ALA A 196 -4.09 0.29 15.13
N ASP A 197 -4.99 1.14 15.64
CA ASP A 197 -5.84 0.84 16.80
C ASP A 197 -7.10 0.02 16.45
N GLY A 198 -7.36 -0.21 15.16
CA GLY A 198 -8.51 -0.96 14.71
C GLY A 198 -9.63 -0.11 14.09
N HIS A 199 -9.55 1.21 13.96
CA HIS A 199 -10.59 1.98 13.26
C HIS A 199 -10.27 2.25 11.78
N ALA A 200 -11.22 2.83 11.05
CA ALA A 200 -11.07 3.21 9.64
C ALA A 200 -11.80 4.53 9.36
N GLU A 201 -11.26 5.34 8.46
CA GLU A 201 -11.77 6.67 8.11
C GLU A 201 -11.79 6.89 6.59
N ILE A 202 -12.56 7.89 6.15
CA ILE A 202 -12.43 8.48 4.81
C ILE A 202 -11.81 9.86 4.94
N LYS A 203 -10.65 10.06 4.29
CA LYS A 203 -10.04 11.38 4.13
C LYS A 203 -10.48 12.00 2.81
N LYS A 204 -11.25 13.08 2.88
CA LYS A 204 -11.56 13.92 1.72
C LYS A 204 -10.42 14.89 1.42
N TRP A 205 -9.92 14.87 0.20
CA TRP A 205 -8.89 15.77 -0.29
C TRP A 205 -9.50 17.12 -0.69
N HIS A 206 -8.67 18.15 -0.69
CA HIS A 206 -9.03 19.52 -1.03
C HIS A 206 -8.11 20.11 -2.11
N GLY A 207 -6.95 19.48 -2.38
CA GLY A 207 -6.00 19.89 -3.41
C GLY A 207 -6.10 19.15 -4.76
N GLY A 208 -5.00 19.10 -5.51
CA GLY A 208 -4.89 18.44 -6.82
C GLY A 208 -5.38 16.99 -6.87
N LEU A 209 -5.29 16.25 -5.76
CA LEU A 209 -5.79 14.88 -5.66
C LEU A 209 -7.31 14.77 -5.91
N VAL A 210 -8.10 15.82 -5.66
CA VAL A 210 -9.54 15.83 -5.94
C VAL A 210 -9.82 15.63 -7.43
N ILE A 211 -9.03 16.27 -8.29
CA ILE A 211 -9.18 16.20 -9.75
C ILE A 211 -8.68 14.85 -10.24
N LEU A 212 -7.56 14.39 -9.68
CA LEU A 212 -6.95 13.10 -9.98
C LEU A 212 -7.95 11.93 -9.89
N GLY A 213 -8.84 11.97 -8.90
CA GLY A 213 -9.81 10.91 -8.64
C GLY A 213 -11.10 10.97 -9.46
N LYS A 214 -11.33 12.08 -10.19
CA LYS A 214 -12.52 12.31 -11.02
C LYS A 214 -12.33 11.92 -12.48
N ARG A 215 -11.15 11.39 -12.83
CA ARG A 215 -10.79 10.98 -14.17
C ARG A 215 -10.38 9.50 -14.22
N PRO A 216 -10.44 8.86 -15.39
CA PRO A 216 -9.73 7.61 -15.61
C PRO A 216 -8.22 7.78 -15.38
N PRO A 217 -7.49 6.72 -14.99
CA PRO A 217 -6.03 6.73 -14.87
C PRO A 217 -5.36 7.09 -16.20
N TYR A 218 -4.15 7.65 -16.14
CA TYR A 218 -3.25 7.77 -17.30
C TYR A 218 -2.68 6.42 -17.74
N TYR A 219 -2.81 5.40 -16.89
CA TYR A 219 -2.23 4.07 -17.08
C TYR A 219 -0.70 4.08 -17.11
N ASP A 220 -0.10 5.09 -16.48
CA ASP A 220 1.34 5.32 -16.39
C ASP A 220 1.59 6.47 -15.39
N TYR A 221 2.32 6.19 -14.31
CA TYR A 221 2.65 7.20 -13.29
C TYR A 221 3.39 8.41 -13.88
N ASN A 222 4.29 8.19 -14.85
CA ASN A 222 5.10 9.24 -15.45
C ASN A 222 4.28 10.19 -16.34
N LYS A 223 3.03 9.84 -16.64
CA LYS A 223 2.10 10.66 -17.42
C LYS A 223 1.14 11.47 -16.54
N ILE A 224 1.17 11.30 -15.22
CA ILE A 224 0.39 12.16 -14.33
C ILE A 224 0.97 13.59 -14.41
N PRO A 225 0.18 14.61 -14.78
CA PRO A 225 0.62 15.99 -14.71
C PRO A 225 1.12 16.33 -13.31
N ALA A 226 2.33 16.88 -13.23
CA ALA A 226 2.96 17.28 -11.98
C ALA A 226 2.05 18.22 -11.14
N THR A 227 1.15 18.96 -11.79
CA THR A 227 0.17 19.83 -11.12
C THR A 227 -0.77 19.09 -10.19
N TYR A 228 -1.10 17.82 -10.44
CA TYR A 228 -1.95 17.00 -9.56
C TYR A 228 -1.19 16.41 -8.38
N LEU A 229 0.11 16.20 -8.54
CA LEU A 229 0.99 15.63 -7.52
C LEU A 229 1.65 16.69 -6.65
N ALA A 230 1.65 17.95 -7.07
CA ALA A 230 2.34 19.01 -6.36
C ALA A 230 1.67 19.39 -5.02
N ILE A 231 2.49 19.76 -4.05
CA ILE A 231 2.11 20.26 -2.73
C ILE A 231 2.48 21.75 -2.66
N ARG A 232 1.58 22.63 -3.12
CA ARG A 232 1.88 24.06 -3.29
C ARG A 232 0.91 24.95 -2.54
N THR A 233 -0.38 24.71 -2.74
CA THR A 233 -1.46 25.51 -2.17
C THR A 233 -1.62 25.22 -0.67
N PRO A 234 -2.25 26.13 0.10
CA PRO A 234 -2.57 25.87 1.51
C PRO A 234 -3.37 24.58 1.72
N GLN A 235 -4.32 24.27 0.82
CA GLN A 235 -5.14 23.06 0.86
C GLN A 235 -4.29 21.80 0.64
N GLU A 236 -3.41 21.80 -0.36
CA GLU A 236 -2.50 20.66 -0.61
C GLU A 236 -1.52 20.45 0.54
N LYS A 237 -1.01 21.52 1.14
CA LYS A 237 -0.16 21.45 2.33
C LYS A 237 -0.90 20.88 3.54
N ALA A 238 -2.17 21.23 3.72
CA ALA A 238 -3.01 20.66 4.78
C ALA A 238 -3.30 19.17 4.55
N ASP A 239 -3.56 18.77 3.30
CA ASP A 239 -3.73 17.37 2.92
C ASP A 239 -2.45 16.56 3.14
N TRP A 240 -1.29 17.12 2.76
CA TRP A 240 0.02 16.53 3.01
C TRP A 240 0.30 16.40 4.51
N ALA A 241 0.09 17.46 5.28
CA ALA A 241 0.30 17.44 6.72
C ALA A 241 -0.56 16.39 7.41
N TRP A 242 -1.84 16.26 7.01
CA TRP A 242 -2.73 15.23 7.56
C TRP A 242 -2.17 13.81 7.35
N TYR A 243 -1.70 13.51 6.14
CA TYR A 243 -1.08 12.23 5.80
C TYR A 243 0.25 12.03 6.55
N TRP A 244 1.11 13.04 6.51
CA TRP A 244 2.45 13.02 7.07
C TRP A 244 2.42 12.77 8.59
N ASP A 245 1.61 13.56 9.31
CA ASP A 245 1.48 13.48 10.76
C ASP A 245 0.89 12.12 11.20
N ARG A 246 0.17 11.42 10.31
CA ARG A 246 -0.41 10.09 10.57
C ARG A 246 0.42 8.93 10.03
N THR A 247 1.53 9.19 9.35
CA THR A 247 2.45 8.14 8.91
C THR A 247 3.38 7.69 10.04
N GLN A 248 3.65 8.59 10.99
CA GLN A 248 4.44 8.35 12.21
C GLN A 248 5.94 8.10 11.95
N TYR A 249 6.57 8.99 11.19
CA TYR A 249 8.02 9.04 11.05
C TYR A 249 8.70 9.42 12.37
N ILE A 250 9.31 8.43 13.02
CA ILE A 250 10.10 8.57 14.25
C ILE A 250 11.55 8.24 13.90
N PRO A 251 12.54 9.10 14.20
CA PRO A 251 13.93 8.81 13.90
C PRO A 251 14.39 7.47 14.52
N SER A 252 15.12 6.67 13.74
CA SER A 252 15.76 5.46 14.25
C SER A 252 16.83 5.84 15.28
N LYS A 253 16.91 5.11 16.38
CA LYS A 253 18.03 5.23 17.31
C LYS A 253 19.25 4.44 16.83
#